data_AF-S2DDG7-F1
#
_entry.id   AF-S2DDG7-F1
#
_cell.length_a   1.000
_cell.length_b   1.000
_cell.length_c   1.000
_cell.angle_alpha   90.00
_cell.angle_beta   90.00
_cell.angle_gamma   90.00
#
_symmetry.space_group_name_H-M   'P 1'
#
loop_
_entity.id
_entity.type
_entity.pdbx_description
1 polymer ?
#
loop_
_entity_poly.entity_id
_entity_poly.type
_entity_poly.pdbx_seq_one_letter_code
_entity_poly.pdbx_strand_id
1 'polypeptide(L)' 'MIDQLRAIDNKRLIKKIGIIPASEAKKVNENLLIVLDL' A
#
# COMPACT_ATOMS: atom_id res chain seq x y z
N MET A 1 -2.28 1.83 9.53
CA MET A 1 -1.54 2.98 8.97
C MET A 1 -1.77 3.11 7.46
N ILE A 2 -3.00 2.87 6.96
CA ILE A 2 -3.32 3.00 5.52
C ILE A 2 -3.34 4.48 5.10
N ASP A 3 -3.62 5.35 6.06
CA ASP A 3 -3.65 6.81 6.01
C ASP A 3 -2.30 7.48 5.75
N GLN A 4 -1.19 6.74 5.83
CA GLN A 4 0.17 7.25 5.57
C GLN A 4 0.65 7.00 4.13
N LEU A 5 -0.27 7.00 3.16
CA LEU A 5 0.08 6.82 1.76
C LEU A 5 1.00 7.95 1.29
N ARG A 6 2.11 7.60 0.62
CA ARG A 6 3.09 8.55 0.12
C ARG A 6 3.61 8.12 -1.25
N ALA A 7 3.66 9.06 -2.19
CA ALA A 7 4.42 8.89 -3.43
C ALA A 7 5.93 8.87 -3.12
N ILE A 8 6.62 7.84 -3.61
CA ILE A 8 8.07 7.69 -3.49
C ILE A 8 8.72 7.58 -4.86
N ASP A 9 9.93 8.09 -4.99
CA ASP A 9 10.79 7.83 -6.13
C ASP A 9 11.52 6.48 -5.99
N ASN A 10 12.01 5.93 -7.10
CA ASN A 10 12.70 4.64 -7.10
C ASN A 10 14.06 4.66 -6.38
N LYS A 11 14.71 5.82 -6.20
CA LYS A 11 16.01 5.91 -5.51
C LYS A 11 15.86 5.64 -4.01
N ARG A 12 14.65 5.84 -3.46
CA ARG A 12 14.31 5.53 -2.06
C ARG A 12 14.03 4.04 -1.81
N LEU A 13 13.85 3.22 -2.85
CA LEU A 13 13.65 1.78 -2.70
C LEU A 13 14.99 1.08 -2.45
N ILE A 14 15.23 0.67 -1.21
CA ILE A 14 16.51 0.04 -0.82
C ILE A 14 16.55 -1.44 -1.21
N LYS A 15 15.48 -2.21 -0.93
CA LYS A 15 15.36 -3.64 -1.25
C LYS A 15 13.92 -4.14 -1.17
N LYS A 16 13.60 -5.23 -1.88
CA LYS A 16 12.32 -5.95 -1.76
C LYS A 16 12.36 -6.90 -0.56
N ILE A 17 11.37 -6.81 0.33
CA ILE A 17 11.30 -7.62 1.57
C ILE A 17 10.39 -8.85 1.40
N GLY A 18 9.41 -8.80 0.49
CA GLY A 18 8.51 -9.92 0.26
C GLY A 18 7.39 -9.58 -0.71
N ILE A 19 6.36 -10.44 -0.70
CA ILE A 19 5.10 -10.26 -1.44
C ILE A 19 3.97 -10.49 -0.44
N ILE A 20 2.98 -9.61 -0.46
CA ILE A 20 1.81 -9.70 0.40
C ILE A 20 0.84 -10.73 -0.19
N PRO A 21 0.21 -11.61 0.60
CA PRO A 21 -0.81 -12.54 0.11
C PRO A 21 -1.99 -11.82 -0.54
N ALA A 22 -2.62 -12.45 -1.54
CA ALA A 22 -3.71 -11.85 -2.31
C ALA A 22 -4.92 -11.42 -1.44
N SER A 23 -5.22 -12.18 -0.38
CA SER A 23 -6.29 -11.85 0.57
C SER A 23 -6.03 -10.55 1.31
N GLU A 24 -4.79 -10.31 1.74
CA GLU A 24 -4.40 -9.11 2.46
C GLU A 24 -4.28 -7.91 1.50
N ALA A 25 -3.82 -8.13 0.27
CA ALA A 25 -3.83 -7.09 -0.77
C ALA A 25 -5.25 -6.58 -1.07
N LYS A 26 -6.25 -7.47 -1.07
CA LYS A 26 -7.66 -7.07 -1.24
C LYS A 26 -8.14 -6.15 -0.11
N LYS A 27 -7.84 -6.49 1.14
CA LYS A 27 -8.16 -5.64 2.31
C LYS A 27 -7.48 -4.27 2.23
N VAL A 28 -6.23 -4.21 1.77
CA VAL A 28 -5.52 -2.94 1.58
C VAL A 28 -6.22 -2.06 0.55
N ASN A 29 -6.69 -2.63 -0.56
CA ASN A 29 -7.46 -1.89 -1.57
C ASN A 29 -8.79 -1.37 -1.03
N GLU A 30 -9.54 -2.18 -0.29
CA GLU A 30 -10.80 -1.75 0.35
C GLU A 30 -10.54 -0.58 1.33
N ASN A 31 -9.49 -0.67 2.13
CA ASN A 31 -9.12 0.41 3.04
C ASN A 31 -8.66 1.68 2.32
N LEU A 32 -8.01 1.56 1.15
CA LEU A 32 -7.62 2.72 0.33
C LEU A 32 -8.85 3.46 -0.21
N LEU A 33 -9.90 2.75 -0.63
CA LEU A 33 -11.15 3.38 -1.06
C LEU A 33 -11.78 4.20 0.08
N ILE A 34 -11.81 3.63 1.30
CA ILE A 34 -12.32 4.32 2.49
C ILE A 34 -11.53 5.59 2.78
N VAL A 35 -10.19 5.54 2.74
CA VAL A 35 -9.34 6.70 3.04
C VAL A 35 -9.41 7.78 1.95
N LEU A 36 -9.68 7.40 0.70
CA LEU A 36 -9.80 8.31 -0.43
C LEU A 36 -11.22 8.82 -0.67
N ASP A 37 -12.21 8.31 0.10
CA ASP A 37 -13.64 8.59 -0.06
C ASP A 37 -14.14 8.30 -1.49
N LEU A 38 -13.77 7.12 -2.01
CA LEU A 38 -14.06 6.63 -3.36
C LEU A 38 -15.04 5.45 -3.38
#